data_AF-A0A1H3XZY6-F1
#
_entry.id   AF-A0A1H3XZY6-F1
#
_cell.length_a   1.000
_cell.length_b   1.000
_cell.length_c   1.000
_cell.angle_alpha   90.00
_cell.angle_beta   90.00
_cell.angle_gamma   90.00
#
_symmetry.space_group_name_H-M   'P 1'
#
loop_
_entity.id
_entity.type
_entity.pdbx_description
1 polymer ?
#
loop_
_entity_poly.entity_id
_entity_poly.type
_entity_poly.pdbx_seq_one_letter_code
_entity_poly.pdbx_strand_id
1 'polypeptide(L)' 'MNTVNDERLELLQSIAHETLGIASLQLTGKPTEDFRVISIENLACALEAAYDAGLLVGARIIRAASETRCN' A
#
# COMPACT_ATOMS: atom_id res chain seq x y z
N MET A 1 -3.77 15.10 -12.41
CA MET A 1 -3.78 14.50 -11.06
C MET A 1 -3.92 13.01 -11.25
N ASN A 2 -2.87 12.23 -10.96
CA ASN A 2 -2.84 10.78 -11.15
C ASN A 2 -3.51 10.09 -9.95
N THR A 3 -4.84 10.02 -9.96
CA THR A 3 -5.67 9.49 -8.86
C THR A 3 -5.35 8.05 -8.46
N VAL A 4 -4.79 7.24 -9.37
CA VAL A 4 -4.35 5.86 -9.09
C VAL A 4 -3.18 5.80 -8.09
N ASN A 5 -2.38 6.87 -8.00
CA ASN A 5 -1.31 6.94 -7.02
C ASN A 5 -1.85 7.20 -5.61
N ASP A 6 -2.96 7.93 -5.48
CA ASP A 6 -3.48 8.34 -4.18
C ASP A 6 -4.14 7.16 -3.44
N GLU A 7 -5.01 6.37 -4.09
CA GLU A 7 -5.66 5.22 -3.44
C GLU A 7 -4.67 4.13 -2.98
N ARG A 8 -3.65 3.85 -3.80
CA ARG A 8 -2.60 2.89 -3.44
C ARG A 8 -1.72 3.42 -2.30
N LEU A 9 -1.47 4.72 -2.30
CA LEU A 9 -0.68 5.37 -1.25
C LEU A 9 -1.44 5.40 0.07
N GLU A 10 -2.75 5.68 0.05
CA GLU A 10 -3.62 5.61 1.24
C GLU A 10 -3.64 4.19 1.83
N LEU A 11 -3.80 3.17 0.98
CA LEU A 11 -3.76 1.77 1.41
C LEU A 11 -2.42 1.41 2.08
N LEU A 12 -1.31 1.81 1.47
CA LEU A 12 0.03 1.60 2.03
C LEU A 12 0.23 2.39 3.34
N GLN A 13 -0.34 3.60 3.45
CA GLN A 13 -0.31 4.36 4.70
C GLN A 13 -1.09 3.66 5.80
N SER A 14 -2.27 3.10 5.53
CA SER A 14 -3.02 2.32 6.52
C SER A 14 -2.23 1.11 7.00
N ILE A 15 -1.63 0.34 6.08
CA ILE A 15 -0.80 -0.82 6.45
C ILE A 15 0.39 -0.37 7.31
N ALA A 16 1.10 0.67 6.91
CA ALA A 16 2.26 1.19 7.65
C ALA A 16 1.86 1.70 9.06
N HIS A 17 0.68 2.30 9.19
CA HIS A 17 0.15 2.73 10.47
C HIS A 17 -0.17 1.55 11.39
N GLU A 18 -0.90 0.56 10.88
CA GLU A 18 -1.39 -0.57 11.66
C GLU A 18 -0.29 -1.56 12.04
N THR A 19 0.65 -1.82 11.12
CA THR A 19 1.67 -2.88 11.31
C THR A 19 3.00 -2.34 11.81
N LEU A 20 3.39 -1.12 11.39
CA LEU A 20 4.69 -0.53 11.70
C LEU A 20 4.61 0.65 12.68
N GLY A 21 3.40 1.11 13.02
CA GLY A 21 3.21 2.31 13.85
C GLY A 21 3.69 3.60 13.16
N ILE A 22 3.76 3.60 11.82
CA ILE A 22 4.22 4.75 11.03
C ILE A 22 3.01 5.61 10.68
N ALA A 23 2.93 6.80 11.28
CA ALA A 23 1.78 7.68 11.12
C ALA A 23 1.65 8.31 9.71
N SER A 24 2.75 8.46 8.98
CA SER A 24 2.73 9.05 7.64
C SER A 24 3.92 8.57 6.81
N LEU A 25 3.66 8.24 5.55
CA LEU A 25 4.69 7.97 4.54
C LEU A 25 4.92 9.24 3.73
N GLN A 26 6.09 9.85 3.86
CA GLN A 26 6.46 11.01 3.06
C GLN A 26 7.34 10.61 1.87
N LEU A 27 6.92 11.03 0.67
CA LEU A 27 7.68 10.91 -0.58
C LEU A 27 8.75 12.01 -0.65
N THR A 28 9.68 12.04 0.29
CA THR A 28 10.68 13.10 0.38
C THR A 28 11.88 12.87 -0.54
N GLY A 29 12.06 11.66 -1.08
CA GLY A 29 13.20 11.27 -1.93
C GLY A 29 14.57 11.45 -1.24
N LYS A 30 14.55 11.77 0.05
CA LYS A 30 15.69 12.05 0.91
C LYS A 30 15.55 11.15 2.14
N PRO A 31 16.65 10.59 2.66
CA PRO A 31 16.63 9.98 3.97
C PRO A 31 16.32 11.09 5.00
N THR A 32 15.03 11.24 5.36
CA THR A 32 14.57 12.20 6.38
C THR A 32 14.80 11.64 7.78
N GLU A 33 14.54 12.45 8.81
CA GLU A 33 14.67 12.07 10.23
C GLU A 33 13.74 10.91 10.67
N ASP A 34 12.91 10.38 9.76
CA ASP A 34 11.95 9.30 10.03
C ASP A 34 12.57 7.90 10.03
N PHE A 35 13.88 7.78 10.28
CA PHE A 35 14.50 6.48 10.51
C PHE A 35 13.95 5.88 11.80
N ARG A 36 13.09 4.87 11.63
CA ARG A 36 12.47 4.14 12.73
C ARG A 36 13.10 2.77 12.83
N VAL A 37 13.48 2.39 14.06
CA VAL A 37 13.81 1.00 14.36
C VAL A 37 12.49 0.23 14.41
N ILE A 38 12.37 -0.77 13.54
CA ILE A 38 11.21 -1.66 13.44
C ILE A 38 11.66 -3.10 13.65
N SER A 39 10.82 -3.95 14.22
CA SER A 39 11.11 -5.38 14.29
C SER A 39 11.01 -5.99 12.89
N ILE A 40 11.85 -7.00 12.62
CA ILE A 40 11.80 -7.74 11.36
C ILE A 40 10.46 -8.44 11.20
N GLU A 41 9.85 -8.90 12.30
CA GLU A 41 8.53 -9.53 12.32
C GLU A 41 7.42 -8.58 11.86
N ASN A 42 7.41 -7.35 12.37
CA ASN A 42 6.43 -6.33 11.97
C ASN A 42 6.64 -5.91 10.51
N LEU A 43 7.91 -5.82 10.08
CA LEU A 43 8.24 -5.56 8.67
C LEU A 43 7.73 -6.68 7.75
N ALA A 44 7.93 -7.94 8.11
CA ALA A 44 7.41 -9.07 7.35
C ALA A 44 5.88 -9.03 7.25
N CYS A 45 5.19 -8.80 8.38
CA CYS A 45 3.73 -8.68 8.39
C CYS A 45 3.23 -7.53 7.51
N ALA A 46 3.91 -6.37 7.54
CA ALA A 46 3.56 -5.23 6.70
C ALA A 46 3.68 -5.55 5.20
N LEU A 47 4.73 -6.28 4.81
CA LEU A 47 4.96 -6.68 3.43
C LEU A 47 3.95 -7.73 2.96
N GLU A 48 3.61 -8.70 3.80
CA GLU A 48 2.57 -9.70 3.52
C GLU A 48 1.20 -9.02 3.34
N ALA A 49 0.83 -8.12 4.25
CA ALA A 49 -0.41 -7.36 4.16
C ALA A 49 -0.47 -6.50 2.87
N ALA A 50 0.64 -5.88 2.47
CA ALA A 50 0.73 -5.12 1.23
C ALA A 50 0.58 -6.00 -0.01
N TYR A 51 1.15 -7.21 0.02
CA TYR A 51 0.99 -8.19 -1.06
C TYR A 51 -0.47 -8.62 -1.20
N ASP A 52 -1.11 -9.03 -0.10
CA ASP A 52 -2.51 -9.48 -0.09
C ASP A 52 -3.47 -8.39 -0.55
N ALA A 53 -3.27 -7.17 -0.06
CA ALA A 53 -4.08 -6.03 -0.43
C ALA A 53 -3.89 -5.68 -1.93
N GLY A 54 -2.66 -5.72 -2.43
CA GLY A 54 -2.35 -5.54 -3.85
C GLY A 54 -2.96 -6.62 -4.74
N LEU A 55 -2.95 -7.87 -4.30
CA LEU A 55 -3.56 -9.00 -5.01
C LEU A 55 -5.08 -8.85 -5.09
N LEU A 56 -5.73 -8.44 -3.99
CA LEU A 56 -7.17 -8.19 -3.95
C LEU A 56 -7.58 -7.04 -4.88
N VAL A 57 -6.86 -5.93 -4.84
CA VAL A 57 -7.11 -4.77 -5.73
C VAL A 57 -6.92 -5.16 -7.19
N GLY A 58 -5.83 -5.88 -7.51
CA GLY A 58 -5.58 -6.37 -8.86
C GLY A 58 -6.69 -7.30 -9.37
N ALA A 59 -7.17 -8.22 -8.52
CA ALA A 59 -8.27 -9.11 -8.87
C ALA A 59 -9.58 -8.35 -9.15
N ARG A 60 -9.88 -7.29 -8.39
CA ARG A 60 -11.05 -6.41 -8.63
C ARG A 60 -10.96 -5.70 -9.96
N ILE A 61 -9.78 -5.17 -10.31
CA ILE A 61 -9.55 -4.48 -11.59
C ILE A 61 -9.74 -5.44 -12.77
N ILE A 62 -9.19 -6.66 -12.69
CA ILE A 62 -9.34 -7.68 -13.74
C ILE A 62 -10.81 -8.07 -13.95
N ARG A 63 -11.57 -8.24 -12.86
CA ARG A 63 -13.01 -8.54 -12.92
C ARG A 63 -13.79 -7.40 -13.55
N ALA A 64 -13.58 -6.16 -13.12
CA ALA A 64 -14.23 -4.99 -13.70
C ALA A 64 -13.92 -4.81 -15.20
N ALA A 65 -12.69 -5.12 -15.62
CA ALA A 65 -12.28 -5.08 -17.02
C ALA A 65 -12.91 -6.20 -17.87
N SER A 66 -13.25 -7.34 -17.26
CA SER A 66 -13.93 -8.45 -17.95
C SER A 66 -15.44 -8.18 -18.17
N GLU A 67 -16.09 -7.46 -17.25
CA GLU A 67 -17.50 -7.04 -17.38
C GLU A 67 -17.70 -5.97 -18.46
N THR A 68 -16.71 -5.09 -18.67
CA THR A 68 -16.78 -4.04 -19.69
C THR A 68 -16.56 -4.52 -21.13
N ARG A 69 -16.18 -5.79 -21.33
CA ARG A 69 -16.01 -6.39 -22.67
C ARG A 69 -17.32 -6.99 -23.24
N CYS A 70 -18.43 -6.92 -22.50
CA CYS A 70 -19.74 -7.36 -22.95
C CYS A 70 -20.69 -6.16 -23.09
N ASN A 71 -20.37 -5.26 -24.04
CA ASN A 71 -21.27 -4.27 -24.60
C ASN A 71 -20.81 -3.95 -26.03
#